data_AF-A0A838W4C2-F1
#
_entry.id   AF-A0A838W4C2-F1
#
_cell.length_a   1.000
_cell.length_b   1.000
_cell.length_c   1.000
_cell.angle_alpha   90.00
_cell.angle_beta   90.00
_cell.angle_gamma   90.00
#
_symmetry.space_group_name_H-M   'P 1'
#
loop_
_entity.id
_entity.type
_entity.pdbx_description
1 polymer ?
#
loop_
_entity_poly.entity_id
_entity_poly.type
_entity_poly.pdbx_seq_one_letter_code
_entity_poly.pdbx_strand_id
1 'polypeptide(L)' 'MEDNIGYDDHKTLLTFSNIKYLVEGLDALLHTNLDGDKRSNVIKLRDELTDYVNNVFNDYS' A
#
# COMPACT_ATOMS: atom_id res chain seq x y z
N MET A 1 -26.15 3.36 29.18
CA MET A 1 -24.80 3.73 28.73
C MET A 1 -24.59 2.94 27.46
N GLU A 2 -24.49 3.64 26.34
CA GLU A 2 -24.31 3.01 25.02
C GLU A 2 -22.88 2.48 24.94
N ASP A 3 -22.75 1.16 24.77
CA ASP A 3 -21.48 0.54 24.43
C ASP A 3 -21.13 0.98 23.01
N ASN A 4 -20.23 1.94 22.91
CA ASN A 4 -19.64 2.40 21.67
C ASN A 4 -18.67 1.31 21.20
N ILE A 5 -19.21 0.31 20.51
CA ILE A 5 -18.42 -0.75 19.88
C ILE A 5 -17.62 -0.07 18.77
N GLY A 6 -16.39 0.32 19.11
CA GLY A 6 -15.43 0.83 18.15
C GLY A 6 -15.33 -0.17 17.00
N TYR A 7 -15.55 0.33 15.79
CA TYR A 7 -15.18 -0.39 14.58
C TYR A 7 -13.68 -0.68 14.69
N ASP A 8 -13.35 -1.89 15.16
CA ASP A 8 -12.06 -2.49 14.92
C ASP A 8 -12.06 -2.84 13.44
N ASP A 9 -11.89 -1.79 12.62
CA ASP A 9 -11.51 -1.90 11.22
C ASP A 9 -10.32 -2.84 11.28
N HIS A 10 -10.52 -4.09 10.86
CA HIS A 10 -9.50 -5.12 10.78
C HIS A 10 -8.39 -4.60 9.84
N LYS A 11 -7.55 -3.73 10.39
CA LYS A 11 -6.40 -3.10 9.75
C LYS A 11 -5.40 -4.21 9.70
N THR A 12 -5.61 -5.11 8.75
CA THR A 12 -4.77 -6.26 8.52
C THR A 12 -3.38 -5.69 8.31
N LEU A 13 -2.50 -5.89 9.29
CA LEU A 13 -1.12 -5.46 9.22
C LEU A 13 -0.51 -6.21 8.05
N LEU A 14 -0.28 -5.50 6.94
CA LEU A 14 0.38 -6.07 5.80
C LEU A 14 1.81 -6.42 6.22
N THR A 15 2.20 -7.67 6.03
CA THR A 15 3.59 -8.07 6.23
C THR A 15 4.46 -7.43 5.15
N PHE A 16 5.78 -7.32 5.42
CA PHE A 16 6.74 -6.86 4.41
C PHE A 16 6.57 -7.59 3.07
N SER A 17 6.44 -8.91 3.12
CA SER A 17 6.24 -9.75 1.94
C SER A 17 4.96 -9.41 1.19
N ASN A 18 3.85 -9.15 1.90
CA ASN A 18 2.60 -8.75 1.25
C ASN A 18 2.77 -7.43 0.50
N ILE A 19 3.45 -6.44 1.10
CA ILE A 19 3.63 -5.13 0.47
C ILE A 19 4.54 -5.23 -0.75
N LYS A 20 5.60 -6.05 -0.68
CA LYS A 20 6.50 -6.28 -1.81
C LYS A 20 5.73 -6.83 -3.03
N TYR A 21 4.86 -7.82 -2.83
CA TYR A 21 4.03 -8.35 -3.92
C TYR A 21 3.07 -7.30 -4.52
N LEU A 22 2.54 -6.39 -3.69
CA LEU A 22 1.70 -5.30 -4.17
C LEU A 22 2.50 -4.30 -5.02
N VAL A 23 3.71 -3.92 -4.58
CA VAL A 23 4.60 -3.04 -5.34
C VAL A 23 4.97 -3.67 -6.69
N GLU A 24 5.35 -4.94 -6.71
CA GLU A 24 5.64 -5.68 -7.95
C GLU A 24 4.44 -5.72 -8.91
N GLY A 25 3.22 -5.90 -8.37
CA GLY A 25 1.99 -5.86 -9.16
C GLY A 25 1.70 -4.48 -9.76
N LEU A 26 1.95 -3.41 -9.02
CA LEU A 26 1.80 -2.04 -9.52
C LEU A 26 2.84 -1.71 -10.60
N ASP A 27 4.09 -2.16 -10.43
CA ASP A 27 5.11 -2.03 -11.46
C ASP A 27 4.71 -2.78 -12.74
N ALA A 28 4.22 -4.01 -12.63
CA ALA A 28 3.72 -4.75 -13.78
C ALA A 28 2.55 -4.03 -14.48
N LEU A 29 1.64 -3.42 -13.71
CA LEU A 29 0.51 -2.66 -14.24
C LEU A 29 0.98 -1.43 -15.05
N LEU A 30 2.08 -0.78 -14.68
CA LEU A 30 2.67 0.35 -15.41
C LEU A 30 3.26 -0.03 -16.79
N HIS A 31 3.49 -1.32 -17.03
CA HIS A 31 3.92 -1.84 -18.34
C HIS A 31 2.73 -2.08 -19.29
N THR A 32 1.50 -1.89 -18.81
CA THR A 32 0.29 -1.99 -19.63
C THR A 32 -0.13 -0.64 -20.20
N ASN A 33 -1.13 -0.65 -21.09
CA ASN A 33 -1.68 0.56 -21.70
C ASN A 33 -2.67 1.27 -20.77
N LEU A 34 -2.14 1.91 -19.72
CA LEU A 34 -2.89 2.81 -18.85
C LEU A 34 -2.98 4.20 -19.47
N ASP A 35 -4.15 4.83 -19.37
CA ASP A 35 -4.29 6.27 -19.62
C ASP A 35 -3.51 7.12 -18.58
N GLY A 36 -3.33 8.41 -18.88
CA GLY A 36 -2.48 9.30 -18.09
C GLY A 36 -2.88 9.39 -16.62
N ASP A 37 -4.18 9.50 -16.33
CA ASP A 37 -4.70 9.62 -14.97
C ASP A 37 -4.53 8.31 -14.19
N LYS A 38 -4.87 7.17 -14.81
CA LYS A 38 -4.65 5.86 -14.20
C LYS A 38 -3.18 5.59 -13.95
N ARG A 39 -2.31 5.91 -14.91
CA ARG A 39 -0.85 5.78 -14.75
C ARG A 39 -0.35 6.63 -13.58
N SER A 40 -0.79 7.88 -13.47
CA SER A 40 -0.42 8.77 -12.37
C SER A 40 -0.85 8.22 -11.01
N ASN A 41 -2.07 7.67 -10.92
CA ASN A 41 -2.57 7.06 -9.69
C ASN A 41 -1.80 5.80 -9.29
N VAL A 42 -1.44 4.96 -10.27
CA VAL A 42 -0.65 3.74 -10.03
C VAL A 42 0.76 4.09 -9.55
N ILE A 43 1.41 5.09 -10.15
CA ILE A 43 2.72 5.58 -9.69
C ILE A 43 2.61 6.07 -8.25
N LYS A 44 1.64 6.94 -7.96
CA LYS A 44 1.44 7.49 -6.62
C LYS A 44 1.26 6.40 -5.57
N LEU A 45 0.39 5.42 -5.84
CA LEU A 45 0.14 4.31 -4.91
C LEU A 45 1.38 3.44 -4.68
N ARG A 46 2.15 3.18 -5.74
CA ARG A 46 3.40 2.41 -5.64
C ARG A 46 4.41 3.14 -4.78
N ASP A 47 4.56 4.45 -4.98
CA ASP A 47 5.50 5.28 -4.23
C ASP A 47 5.09 5.35 -2.75
N GLU A 48 3.79 5.56 -2.46
CA GLU A 48 3.25 5.53 -1.08
C GLU A 48 3.49 4.19 -0.37
N LEU A 49 3.31 3.06 -1.06
CA LEU A 49 3.59 1.74 -0.50
C LEU A 49 5.08 1.50 -0.26
N THR A 50 5.94 2.00 -1.16
CA THR A 50 7.39 1.90 -1.01
C THR A 50 7.88 2.74 0.18
N ASP A 51 7.35 3.95 0.32
CA ASP A 51 7.67 4.83 1.46
C ASP A 51 7.15 4.25 2.78
N TYR A 52 5.97 3.64 2.78
CA TYR A 52 5.46 2.92 3.95
C TYR A 52 6.40 1.78 4.37
N VAL A 53 6.94 1.02 3.43
CA VAL A 53 7.95 -0.01 3.73
C VAL A 53 9.23 0.60 4.29
N ASN A 54 9.74 1.65 3.64
CA ASN A 54 10.98 2.29 4.10
C ASN A 54 10.83 2.85 5.51
N ASN A 55 9.71 3.50 5.83
CA ASN A 55 9.49 4.09 7.15
C ASN A 55 9.22 3.03 8.22
N VAL A 56 8.32 2.08 7.96
CA VAL A 56 7.95 1.07 8.97
C VAL A 56 9.11 0.15 9.30
N PHE A 57 9.94 -0.24 8.32
CA PHE A 57 11.01 -1.22 8.56
C PHE A 57 12.36 -0.58 8.90
N ASN A 58 12.61 0.70 8.59
CA ASN A 58 13.80 1.40 9.09
C ASN A 58 13.68 1.74 10.59
N ASP A 59 12.48 1.95 11.12
CA ASP A 59 12.28 2.20 12.56
C ASP A 59 12.60 0.98 13.46
N TYR A 60 12.76 -0.22 12.87
CA TYR A 60 13.18 -1.45 13.58
C TYR A 60 14.67 -1.79 13.40
N SER A 61 15.48 -0.88 12.82
CA SER A 61 16.92 -1.07 12.57
C SER A 61 17.82 -0.49 13.67
#